data_AF-A0AAV9GM03-F1
#
_entry.id   AF-A0AAV9GM03-F1
#
_cell.length_a   1.000
_cell.length_b   1.000
_cell.length_c   1.000
_cell.angle_alpha   90.00
_cell.angle_beta   90.00
_cell.angle_gamma   90.00
#
_symmetry.space_group_name_H-M   'P 1'
#
loop_
_entity.id
_entity.type
_entity.pdbx_description
1 polymer ?
#
loop_
_entity_poly.entity_id
_entity_poly.type
_entity_poly.pdbx_seq_one_letter_code
_entity_poly.pdbx_strand_id
1 'polypeptide(L)'
;MQKLGIVVLMGMTGAGKSTFISRLKTSDHQIHIGQGLESKTTDLAVYEARTPNDPRRRLLLADTPGFNDTVRSDTDVLRSIVVPLYQLHKNGHPILGIIYLHNITNSRLAGTALKMLRVLQQLCGMENFGRIIFATTMWEDASFTPQGRETARGRHQELSREFWNDMFPGNGGVVQHLRDDRASAGDVLGHFLTGFAGLRTADQERLMQVFDEMDHGRLFEQTSGYSCIYEERRLLRQQKEQQLAELEKQRHQLHQLQLKRKAENSGESLAFGSFYEVSPNVNYPSEGNQAGKDSRALKLRRYASGRWEKVKSLF
;
A
#
# COMPACT_ATOMS: atom_id res chain seq x y z
N MET A 1 -29.36 23.59 1.50
CA MET A 1 -29.30 22.63 0.37
C MET A 1 -28.50 21.42 0.83
N GLN A 2 -29.00 20.22 0.64
CA GLN A 2 -28.26 18.99 0.93
C GLN A 2 -27.05 18.91 -0.01
N LYS A 3 -25.85 18.68 0.53
CA LYS A 3 -24.62 18.55 -0.27
C LYS A 3 -24.64 17.21 -1.02
N LEU A 4 -23.95 17.18 -2.17
CA LEU A 4 -23.84 15.95 -2.97
C LEU A 4 -23.06 14.89 -2.19
N GLY A 5 -23.57 13.65 -2.22
CA GLY A 5 -22.88 12.50 -1.66
C GLY A 5 -21.74 11.99 -2.54
N ILE A 6 -20.76 11.36 -1.92
CA ILE A 6 -19.51 10.90 -2.54
C ILE A 6 -19.52 9.37 -2.64
N VAL A 7 -19.24 8.83 -3.82
CA VAL A 7 -18.85 7.43 -4.00
C VAL A 7 -17.34 7.39 -4.21
N VAL A 8 -16.65 6.58 -3.41
CA VAL A 8 -15.19 6.48 -3.42
C VAL A 8 -14.77 5.29 -4.29
N LEU A 9 -13.85 5.51 -5.21
CA LEU A 9 -13.29 4.42 -6.00
C LEU A 9 -11.98 3.97 -5.35
N MET A 10 -11.88 2.70 -5.00
CA MET A 10 -10.66 2.11 -4.44
C MET A 10 -10.17 0.94 -5.30
N GLY A 11 -8.90 0.59 -5.15
CA GLY A 11 -8.27 -0.51 -5.89
C GLY A 11 -6.81 -0.24 -6.19
N MET A 12 -6.09 -1.27 -6.62
CA MET A 12 -4.67 -1.16 -6.97
C MET A 12 -4.43 -0.17 -8.12
N THR A 13 -3.18 0.28 -8.26
CA THR A 13 -2.75 1.02 -9.45
C THR A 13 -3.05 0.20 -10.72
N GLY A 14 -3.59 0.85 -11.75
CA GLY A 14 -4.00 0.18 -13.00
C GLY A 14 -5.34 -0.55 -12.96
N ALA A 15 -6.10 -0.52 -11.85
CA ALA A 15 -7.40 -1.19 -11.76
C ALA A 15 -8.54 -0.54 -12.57
N GLY A 16 -8.32 0.63 -13.19
CA GLY A 16 -9.32 1.32 -14.03
C GLY A 16 -10.19 2.36 -13.30
N LYS A 17 -9.77 2.87 -12.13
CA LYS A 17 -10.53 3.89 -11.36
C LYS A 17 -10.81 5.16 -12.16
N SER A 18 -9.77 5.78 -12.70
CA SER A 18 -9.90 6.98 -13.53
C SER A 18 -10.69 6.72 -14.82
N THR A 19 -10.58 5.51 -15.40
CA THR A 19 -11.38 5.10 -16.56
C THR A 19 -12.87 5.02 -16.21
N PHE A 20 -13.23 4.39 -15.08
CA PHE A 20 -14.62 4.34 -14.62
C PHE A 20 -15.21 5.75 -14.47
N ILE A 21 -14.46 6.67 -13.84
CA ILE A 21 -14.90 8.05 -13.64
C ILE A 21 -15.04 8.77 -14.98
N SER A 22 -14.10 8.58 -15.92
CA SER A 22 -14.17 9.24 -17.23
C SER A 22 -15.42 8.83 -18.02
N ARG A 23 -15.93 7.61 -17.81
CA ARG A 23 -17.18 7.16 -18.42
C ARG A 23 -18.42 7.86 -17.87
N LEU A 24 -18.39 8.42 -16.65
CA LEU A 24 -19.58 8.94 -15.95
C LEU A 24 -19.54 10.44 -15.63
N LYS A 25 -18.36 11.05 -15.58
CA LYS A 25 -18.19 12.47 -15.24
C LYS A 25 -18.96 13.37 -16.21
N THR A 26 -19.46 14.49 -15.70
CA THR A 26 -20.17 15.50 -16.49
C THR A 26 -19.25 16.59 -17.03
N SER A 27 -18.04 16.72 -16.47
CA SER A 27 -17.01 17.65 -16.94
C SER A 27 -15.62 17.19 -16.51
N ASP A 28 -14.58 17.71 -17.16
CA ASP A 28 -13.18 17.48 -16.77
C ASP A 28 -12.73 18.32 -15.58
N HIS A 29 -13.57 19.25 -15.11
CA HIS A 29 -13.25 20.11 -13.99
C HIS A 29 -13.28 19.31 -12.68
N GLN A 30 -12.15 19.30 -11.98
CA GLN A 30 -12.08 18.79 -10.62
C GLN A 30 -12.79 19.75 -9.68
N ILE A 31 -13.61 19.20 -8.79
CA ILE A 31 -14.32 19.98 -7.79
C ILE A 31 -13.40 20.18 -6.60
N HIS A 32 -12.94 21.41 -6.43
CA HIS A 32 -12.26 21.84 -5.21
C HIS A 32 -13.31 22.11 -4.13
N ILE A 33 -13.49 21.17 -3.21
CA ILE A 33 -14.45 21.29 -2.12
C ILE A 33 -13.72 21.85 -0.89
N GLY A 34 -13.82 23.17 -0.70
CA GLY A 34 -13.47 23.86 0.56
C GLY A 34 -12.11 24.57 0.57
N GLN A 35 -12.12 25.81 1.07
CA GLN A 35 -10.97 26.73 1.12
C GLN A 35 -9.86 26.23 2.05
N GLY A 36 -8.63 26.09 1.53
CA GLY A 36 -7.44 25.89 2.37
C GLY A 36 -6.46 24.81 1.92
N LEU A 37 -6.77 24.02 0.89
CA LEU A 37 -5.80 23.11 0.27
C LEU A 37 -5.23 23.80 -0.97
N GLU A 38 -4.12 24.52 -0.79
CA GLU A 38 -3.26 24.87 -1.92
C GLU A 38 -2.94 23.58 -2.69
N SER A 39 -3.37 23.56 -3.94
CA SER A 39 -3.25 22.45 -4.87
C SER A 39 -1.78 22.18 -5.19
N LYS A 40 -1.11 21.46 -4.30
CA LYS A 40 0.13 20.73 -4.55
C LYS A 40 0.03 19.36 -3.90
N THR A 41 -0.99 18.58 -4.24
CA THR A 41 -1.12 17.21 -3.73
C THR A 41 -1.74 16.29 -4.77
N THR A 42 -1.11 15.14 -4.90
CA THR A 42 -1.26 14.15 -5.97
C THR A 42 -2.31 13.10 -5.56
N ASP A 43 -3.34 13.48 -4.79
CA ASP A 43 -3.79 12.63 -3.67
C ASP A 43 -5.29 12.29 -3.55
N LEU A 44 -6.22 13.07 -4.07
CA LEU A 44 -7.65 12.68 -4.18
C LEU A 44 -8.33 13.65 -5.13
N ALA A 45 -8.95 13.17 -6.20
CA ALA A 45 -9.63 14.03 -7.17
C ALA A 45 -11.14 13.74 -7.17
N VAL A 46 -11.96 14.78 -7.09
CA VAL A 46 -13.42 14.64 -7.00
C VAL A 46 -14.08 15.21 -8.25
N TYR A 47 -15.00 14.46 -8.84
CA TYR A 47 -15.70 14.83 -10.07
C TYR A 47 -17.22 14.71 -9.89
N GLU A 48 -17.99 15.66 -10.44
CA GLU A 48 -19.44 15.48 -10.55
C GLU A 48 -19.75 14.41 -11.60
N ALA A 49 -20.65 13.50 -11.25
CA ALA A 49 -21.14 12.46 -12.13
C ALA A 49 -22.67 12.40 -12.08
N ARG A 50 -23.23 11.82 -13.14
CA ARG A 50 -24.65 11.52 -13.28
C ARG A 50 -24.81 10.07 -13.70
N THR A 51 -25.85 9.42 -13.19
CA THR A 51 -26.17 8.09 -13.68
C THR A 51 -26.78 8.22 -15.09
N PRO A 52 -26.43 7.31 -16.02
CA PRO A 52 -27.07 7.30 -17.34
C PRO A 52 -28.59 7.08 -17.25
N ASN A 53 -29.03 6.31 -16.26
CA ASN A 53 -30.42 5.89 -16.08
C ASN A 53 -31.27 6.93 -15.30
N ASP A 54 -30.63 7.87 -14.60
CA ASP A 54 -31.30 9.02 -13.96
C ASP A 54 -30.40 10.26 -14.01
N PRO A 55 -30.45 11.02 -15.12
CA PRO A 55 -29.63 12.21 -15.29
C PRO A 55 -29.88 13.32 -14.27
N ARG A 56 -30.98 13.27 -13.49
CA ARG A 56 -31.29 14.26 -12.46
C ARG A 56 -30.55 13.96 -11.16
N ARG A 57 -30.15 12.70 -10.95
CA ARG A 57 -29.42 12.26 -9.77
C ARG A 57 -27.92 12.55 -9.94
N ARG A 58 -27.50 13.63 -9.29
CA ARG A 58 -26.11 14.07 -9.22
C ARG A 58 -25.42 13.49 -8.00
N LEU A 59 -24.15 13.16 -8.14
CA LEU A 59 -23.27 12.75 -7.07
C LEU A 59 -21.82 13.09 -7.40
N LEU A 60 -20.94 12.82 -6.44
CA LEU A 60 -19.51 12.99 -6.58
C LEU A 60 -18.82 11.63 -6.67
N LEU A 61 -17.88 11.49 -7.59
CA LEU A 61 -16.96 10.35 -7.65
C LEU A 61 -15.59 10.80 -7.19
N ALA A 62 -15.03 10.13 -6.18
CA ALA A 62 -13.68 10.38 -5.71
C ALA A 62 -12.71 9.37 -6.33
N ASP A 63 -11.82 9.86 -7.19
CA ASP A 63 -10.68 9.13 -7.72
C ASP A 63 -9.57 9.10 -6.66
N THR A 64 -9.19 7.91 -6.23
CA THR A 64 -8.11 7.74 -5.27
C THR A 64 -6.82 7.33 -5.96
N PRO A 65 -5.65 7.65 -5.39
CA PRO A 65 -4.41 6.99 -5.74
C PRO A 65 -4.55 5.47 -5.63
N GLY A 66 -3.84 4.76 -6.49
CA GLY A 66 -3.76 3.32 -6.43
C GLY A 66 -2.81 2.87 -5.34
N PHE A 67 -3.19 1.79 -4.64
CA PHE A 67 -2.27 1.10 -3.75
C PHE A 67 -1.25 0.27 -4.54
N ASN A 68 -0.12 -0.05 -3.91
CA ASN A 68 1.07 -0.62 -4.56
C ASN A 68 1.79 0.36 -5.51
N ASP A 69 1.78 1.64 -5.14
CA ASP A 69 2.65 2.65 -5.77
C ASP A 69 4.12 2.34 -5.41
N THR A 70 5.01 2.28 -6.41
CA THR A 70 6.44 2.04 -6.20
C THR A 70 7.15 3.23 -5.54
N VAL A 71 6.53 4.41 -5.59
CA VAL A 71 7.09 5.67 -5.10
C VAL A 71 6.68 5.96 -3.65
N ARG A 72 5.51 5.49 -3.22
CA ARG A 72 4.90 5.85 -1.92
C ARG A 72 4.67 4.65 -1.03
N SER A 73 4.69 4.87 0.29
CA SER A 73 4.30 3.82 1.22
C SER A 73 2.78 3.62 1.20
N ASP A 74 2.31 2.39 1.44
CA ASP A 74 0.86 2.12 1.51
C ASP A 74 0.17 2.95 2.61
N THR A 75 0.89 3.29 3.70
CA THR A 75 0.40 4.16 4.77
C THR A 75 0.25 5.62 4.30
N ASP A 76 1.15 6.12 3.44
CA ASP A 76 1.03 7.46 2.87
C ASP A 76 -0.11 7.53 1.85
N VAL A 77 -0.25 6.49 1.01
CA VAL A 77 -1.39 6.34 0.10
C VAL A 77 -2.70 6.29 0.89
N LEU A 78 -2.75 5.51 1.97
CA LEU A 78 -3.95 5.45 2.79
C LEU A 78 -4.27 6.81 3.43
N ARG A 79 -3.26 7.52 3.95
CA ARG A 79 -3.43 8.87 4.52
C ARG A 79 -4.02 9.82 3.49
N SER A 80 -3.49 9.78 2.28
CA SER A 80 -3.85 10.70 1.22
C SER A 80 -5.27 10.49 0.70
N ILE A 81 -5.85 9.33 0.99
CA ILE A 81 -7.26 9.02 0.74
C ILE A 81 -8.12 9.41 1.95
N VAL A 82 -7.79 8.91 3.14
CA VAL A 82 -8.64 9.00 4.33
C VAL A 82 -8.75 10.44 4.84
N VAL A 83 -7.63 11.16 4.95
CA VAL A 83 -7.63 12.51 5.53
C VAL A 83 -8.46 13.49 4.70
N PRO A 84 -8.31 13.57 3.37
CA PRO A 84 -9.16 14.45 2.58
C PRO A 84 -10.63 14.01 2.58
N LEU A 85 -10.93 12.70 2.48
CA LEU A 85 -12.31 12.23 2.57
C LEU A 85 -12.97 12.56 3.91
N TYR A 86 -12.23 12.47 5.01
CA TYR A 86 -12.70 12.86 6.35
C TYR A 86 -13.04 14.35 6.40
N GLN A 87 -12.21 15.22 5.80
CA GLN A 87 -12.49 16.66 5.70
C GLN A 87 -13.75 16.94 4.85
N LEU A 88 -13.92 16.23 3.73
CA LEU A 88 -15.14 16.34 2.91
C LEU A 88 -16.39 15.93 3.71
N HIS A 89 -16.27 14.85 4.48
CA HIS A 89 -17.32 14.36 5.37
C HIS A 89 -17.68 15.40 6.45
N LYS A 90 -16.69 15.97 7.15
CA LYS A 90 -16.89 17.05 8.13
C LYS A 90 -17.48 18.32 7.53
N ASN A 91 -17.21 18.57 6.25
CA ASN A 91 -17.83 19.64 5.49
C ASN A 91 -19.27 19.29 5.04
N GLY A 92 -19.84 18.18 5.47
CA GLY A 92 -21.23 17.80 5.22
C GLY A 92 -21.48 17.06 3.90
N HIS A 93 -20.43 16.57 3.22
CA HIS A 93 -20.60 15.65 2.09
C HIS A 93 -20.69 14.21 2.60
N PRO A 94 -21.86 13.55 2.54
CA PRO A 94 -21.97 12.17 3.01
C PRO A 94 -21.19 11.23 2.10
N ILE A 95 -20.51 10.22 2.69
CA ILE A 95 -19.90 9.16 1.88
C ILE A 95 -20.95 8.07 1.68
N LEU A 96 -21.34 7.85 0.44
CA LEU A 96 -22.42 6.94 0.07
C LEU A 96 -21.96 5.47 0.10
N GLY A 97 -20.67 5.22 -0.11
CA GLY A 97 -20.10 3.88 -0.21
C GLY A 97 -18.84 3.82 -1.09
N ILE A 98 -18.35 2.61 -1.32
CA ILE A 98 -17.08 2.35 -2.01
C ILE A 98 -17.32 1.42 -3.19
N ILE A 99 -16.71 1.75 -4.33
CA ILE A 99 -16.57 0.83 -5.46
C ILE A 99 -15.12 0.37 -5.48
N TYR A 100 -14.88 -0.90 -5.14
CA TYR A 100 -13.56 -1.52 -5.24
C TYR A 100 -13.38 -2.15 -6.62
N LEU A 101 -12.40 -1.65 -7.38
CA LEU A 101 -12.07 -2.17 -8.70
C LEU A 101 -10.90 -3.15 -8.63
N HIS A 102 -11.09 -4.31 -9.22
CA HIS A 102 -10.08 -5.36 -9.34
C HIS A 102 -9.77 -5.66 -10.82
N ASN A 103 -8.52 -5.56 -11.21
CA ASN A 103 -8.10 -5.96 -12.55
C ASN A 103 -8.13 -7.50 -12.69
N ILE A 104 -8.94 -8.04 -13.59
CA ILE A 104 -9.11 -9.50 -13.76
C ILE A 104 -7.92 -10.19 -14.44
N THR A 105 -7.07 -9.43 -15.14
CA THR A 105 -5.89 -9.96 -15.84
C THR A 105 -4.78 -10.33 -14.86
N ASN A 106 -4.74 -9.66 -13.71
CA ASN A 106 -3.80 -9.98 -12.63
C ASN A 106 -4.03 -11.42 -12.16
N SER A 107 -2.99 -12.24 -12.28
CA SER A 107 -3.06 -13.65 -11.90
C SER A 107 -3.08 -13.79 -10.38
N ARG A 108 -4.17 -14.38 -9.86
CA ARG A 108 -4.50 -14.56 -8.44
C ARG A 108 -4.74 -13.23 -7.70
N LEU A 109 -5.46 -13.29 -6.58
CA LEU A 109 -5.34 -12.26 -5.56
C LEU A 109 -3.90 -12.31 -5.04
N ALA A 110 -3.03 -11.49 -5.64
CA ALA A 110 -1.69 -11.27 -5.13
C ALA A 110 -1.80 -10.85 -3.65
N GLY A 111 -0.81 -11.20 -2.82
CA GLY A 111 -0.80 -10.86 -1.39
C GLY A 111 -1.12 -9.39 -1.12
N THR A 112 -0.73 -8.49 -2.05
CA THR A 112 -1.04 -7.07 -2.01
C THR A 112 -2.53 -6.72 -2.15
N ALA A 113 -3.28 -7.42 -3.00
CA ALA A 113 -4.73 -7.21 -3.14
C ALA A 113 -5.49 -7.72 -1.90
N LEU A 114 -5.05 -8.87 -1.39
CA LEU A 114 -5.51 -9.46 -0.14
C LEU A 114 -5.32 -8.51 1.06
N LYS A 115 -4.12 -7.94 1.16
CA LYS A 115 -3.79 -6.89 2.13
C LYS A 115 -4.73 -5.70 2.00
N MET A 116 -4.99 -5.25 0.78
CA MET A 116 -5.88 -4.10 0.56
C MET A 116 -7.29 -4.34 1.05
N LEU A 117 -7.82 -5.53 0.82
CA LEU A 117 -9.15 -5.87 1.27
C LEU A 117 -9.23 -5.93 2.80
N ARG A 118 -8.17 -6.40 3.50
CA ARG A 118 -8.10 -6.31 4.97
C ARG A 118 -8.10 -4.86 5.48
N VAL A 119 -7.37 -3.97 4.80
CA VAL A 119 -7.40 -2.54 5.12
C VAL A 119 -8.81 -1.99 4.91
N LEU A 120 -9.44 -2.30 3.78
CA LEU A 120 -10.82 -1.91 3.48
C LEU A 120 -11.80 -2.38 4.57
N GLN A 121 -11.64 -3.59 5.10
CA GLN A 121 -12.44 -4.07 6.23
C GLN A 121 -12.28 -3.18 7.47
N GLN A 122 -11.05 -2.78 7.81
CA GLN A 122 -10.78 -1.90 8.96
C GLN A 122 -11.30 -0.47 8.73
N LEU A 123 -11.27 0.03 7.49
CA LEU A 123 -11.76 1.37 7.18
C LEU A 123 -13.27 1.48 7.28
N CYS A 124 -13.99 0.46 6.81
CA CYS A 124 -15.45 0.47 6.76
C CYS A 124 -16.09 0.02 8.07
N GLY A 125 -15.52 -0.98 8.74
CA GLY A 125 -16.23 -1.73 9.77
C GLY A 125 -17.19 -2.74 9.17
N MET A 126 -17.40 -3.86 9.88
CA MET A 126 -18.18 -5.02 9.39
C MET A 126 -19.63 -4.65 9.09
N GLU A 127 -20.20 -3.72 9.86
CA GLU A 127 -21.58 -3.23 9.76
C GLU A 127 -21.85 -2.45 8.47
N ASN A 128 -20.79 -1.97 7.79
CA ASN A 128 -20.89 -1.13 6.61
C ASN A 128 -20.58 -1.85 5.30
N PHE A 129 -20.32 -3.16 5.36
CA PHE A 129 -19.99 -3.95 4.18
C PHE A 129 -21.08 -3.87 3.12
N GLY A 130 -22.35 -3.79 3.53
CA GLY A 130 -23.49 -3.49 2.67
C GLY A 130 -23.19 -2.46 1.56
N ARG A 131 -22.36 -1.46 1.86
CA ARG A 131 -22.06 -0.27 1.03
C ARG A 131 -20.82 -0.39 0.16
N ILE A 132 -20.32 -1.61 -0.03
CA ILE A 132 -19.19 -1.89 -0.90
C ILE A 132 -19.69 -2.65 -2.13
N ILE A 133 -19.31 -2.17 -3.31
CA ILE A 133 -19.45 -2.93 -4.55
C ILE A 133 -18.06 -3.33 -5.01
N PHE A 134 -17.90 -4.61 -5.31
CA PHE A 134 -16.70 -5.10 -5.94
C PHE A 134 -16.96 -5.24 -7.43
N ALA A 135 -16.11 -4.66 -8.26
CA ALA A 135 -16.21 -4.82 -9.70
C ALA A 135 -14.88 -5.28 -10.29
N THR A 136 -14.95 -6.21 -11.24
CA THR A 136 -13.78 -6.66 -11.99
C THR A 136 -13.70 -5.91 -13.31
N THR A 137 -12.50 -5.48 -13.69
CA THR A 137 -12.20 -4.65 -14.87
C THR A 137 -11.21 -5.33 -15.81
N MET A 138 -10.90 -4.69 -16.95
CA MET A 138 -9.96 -5.16 -17.98
C MET A 138 -10.41 -6.44 -18.69
N TRP A 139 -11.71 -6.58 -18.93
CA TRP A 139 -12.27 -7.74 -19.63
C TRP A 139 -12.05 -7.70 -21.14
N GLU A 140 -11.87 -6.50 -21.68
CA GLU A 140 -11.56 -6.21 -23.07
C GLU A 140 -10.05 -6.20 -23.36
N ASP A 141 -9.21 -6.70 -22.45
CA ASP A 141 -7.76 -6.77 -22.65
C ASP A 141 -7.44 -7.60 -23.92
N ALA A 142 -6.78 -6.94 -24.88
CA ALA A 142 -6.44 -7.52 -26.17
C ALA A 142 -5.43 -8.69 -26.07
N SER A 143 -4.73 -8.83 -24.94
CA SER A 143 -3.82 -9.94 -24.67
C SER A 143 -4.55 -11.25 -24.34
N PHE A 144 -5.87 -11.24 -24.13
CA PHE A 144 -6.60 -12.45 -23.84
C PHE A 144 -6.64 -13.42 -25.03
N THR A 145 -6.01 -14.57 -24.85
CA THR A 145 -6.34 -15.78 -25.62
C THR A 145 -7.72 -16.30 -25.20
N PRO A 146 -8.39 -17.14 -26.02
CA PRO A 146 -9.65 -17.79 -25.64
C PRO A 146 -9.55 -18.51 -24.28
N GLN A 147 -8.43 -19.20 -24.04
CA GLN A 147 -8.14 -19.86 -22.76
C GLN A 147 -7.90 -18.86 -21.62
N GLY A 148 -7.25 -17.72 -21.90
CA GLY A 148 -7.06 -16.63 -20.94
C GLY A 148 -8.39 -16.03 -20.50
N ARG A 149 -9.35 -15.85 -21.42
CA ARG A 149 -10.70 -15.35 -21.10
C ARG A 149 -11.49 -16.33 -20.23
N GLU A 150 -11.39 -17.62 -20.50
CA GLU A 150 -12.04 -18.63 -19.65
C GLU A 150 -11.41 -18.70 -18.26
N THR A 151 -10.08 -18.56 -18.18
CA THR A 151 -9.38 -18.44 -16.89
C THR A 151 -9.83 -17.20 -16.12
N ALA A 152 -10.00 -16.05 -16.78
CA ALA A 152 -10.51 -14.82 -16.17
C ALA A 152 -11.95 -14.97 -15.65
N ARG A 153 -12.82 -15.70 -16.38
CA ARG A 153 -14.17 -16.03 -15.93
C ARG A 153 -14.15 -16.91 -14.68
N GLY A 154 -13.32 -17.96 -14.67
CA GLY A 154 -13.13 -18.80 -13.49
C GLY A 154 -12.69 -17.99 -12.27
N ARG A 155 -11.71 -17.09 -12.44
CA ARG A 155 -11.27 -16.17 -11.37
C ARG A 155 -12.38 -15.25 -10.87
N HIS A 156 -13.18 -14.67 -11.76
CA HIS A 156 -14.30 -13.83 -11.35
C HIS A 156 -15.33 -14.61 -10.52
N GLN A 157 -15.60 -15.87 -10.87
CA GLN A 157 -16.49 -16.72 -10.09
C GLN A 157 -15.90 -17.08 -8.73
N GLU A 158 -14.62 -17.40 -8.65
CA GLU A 158 -13.88 -17.66 -7.40
C GLU A 158 -13.90 -16.42 -6.48
N LEU A 159 -13.54 -15.26 -7.03
CA LEU A 159 -13.61 -13.96 -6.34
C LEU A 159 -15.01 -13.70 -5.79
N SER A 160 -16.03 -14.00 -6.59
CA SER A 160 -17.42 -13.72 -6.25
C SER A 160 -17.98 -14.66 -5.19
N ARG A 161 -17.77 -15.98 -5.35
CA ARG A 161 -18.42 -17.00 -4.52
C ARG A 161 -17.71 -17.24 -3.22
N GLU A 162 -16.38 -17.28 -3.25
CA GLU A 162 -15.57 -17.73 -2.15
C GLU A 162 -14.93 -16.51 -1.48
N PHE A 163 -14.17 -15.73 -2.24
CA PHE A 163 -13.27 -14.78 -1.61
C PHE A 163 -13.97 -13.54 -1.02
N TRP A 164 -14.77 -12.82 -1.81
CA TRP A 164 -15.42 -11.60 -1.34
C TRP A 164 -16.59 -11.88 -0.41
N ASN A 165 -17.30 -13.00 -0.59
CA ASN A 165 -18.36 -13.40 0.34
C ASN A 165 -17.81 -13.79 1.71
N ASP A 166 -16.70 -14.53 1.77
CA ASP A 166 -16.09 -14.91 3.04
C ASP A 166 -15.53 -13.69 3.78
N MET A 167 -14.95 -12.75 3.04
CA MET A 167 -14.34 -11.55 3.61
C MET A 167 -15.36 -10.46 3.96
N PHE A 168 -16.47 -10.39 3.21
CA PHE A 168 -17.53 -9.40 3.40
C PHE A 168 -18.90 -10.10 3.50
N PRO A 169 -19.15 -10.86 4.58
CA PRO A 169 -20.36 -11.65 4.71
C PRO A 169 -21.59 -10.75 4.91
N GLY A 170 -22.69 -11.12 4.22
CA GLY A 170 -23.99 -10.46 4.32
C GLY A 170 -24.15 -9.27 3.39
N ASN A 171 -24.97 -9.41 2.33
CA ASN A 171 -25.47 -8.38 1.38
C ASN A 171 -24.50 -7.28 0.88
N GLY A 172 -23.20 -7.35 1.16
CA GLY A 172 -22.26 -6.24 1.10
C GLY A 172 -21.12 -6.38 0.10
N GLY A 173 -21.22 -7.31 -0.82
CA GLY A 173 -20.26 -7.41 -1.89
C GLY A 173 -20.95 -7.82 -3.16
N VAL A 174 -21.69 -6.91 -3.79
CA VAL A 174 -22.18 -7.22 -5.14
C VAL A 174 -20.99 -7.17 -6.08
N VAL A 175 -20.85 -8.26 -6.83
CA VAL A 175 -19.73 -8.52 -7.72
C VAL A 175 -20.17 -8.26 -9.14
N GLN A 176 -19.63 -7.21 -9.74
CA GLN A 176 -20.03 -6.79 -11.08
C GLN A 176 -18.90 -6.99 -12.08
N HIS A 177 -19.26 -7.51 -13.25
CA HIS A 177 -18.39 -7.52 -14.42
C HIS A 177 -18.51 -6.15 -15.11
N LEU A 178 -17.47 -5.31 -14.97
CA LEU A 178 -17.44 -3.99 -15.58
C LEU A 178 -16.82 -4.04 -16.97
N ARG A 179 -17.62 -3.70 -17.99
CA ARG A 179 -17.14 -3.47 -19.36
C ARG A 179 -16.62 -2.04 -19.49
N ASP A 180 -15.70 -1.82 -20.42
CA ASP A 180 -15.20 -0.47 -20.73
C ASP A 180 -16.19 0.37 -21.57
N ASP A 181 -17.40 0.54 -21.04
CA ASP A 181 -18.45 1.35 -21.65
C ASP A 181 -19.26 2.15 -20.60
N ARG A 182 -19.90 3.23 -21.05
CA ARG A 182 -20.67 4.12 -20.18
C ARG A 182 -21.91 3.47 -19.58
N ALA A 183 -22.52 2.51 -20.28
CA ALA A 183 -23.72 1.82 -19.80
C ALA A 183 -23.37 0.91 -18.63
N SER A 184 -22.32 0.10 -18.74
CA SER A 184 -21.84 -0.80 -17.68
C SER A 184 -21.42 -0.03 -16.43
N ALA A 185 -20.68 1.07 -16.58
CA ALA A 185 -20.35 1.94 -15.44
C ALA A 185 -21.63 2.55 -14.80
N GLY A 186 -22.61 2.91 -15.64
CA GLY A 186 -23.91 3.40 -15.21
C GLY A 186 -24.73 2.37 -14.45
N ASP A 187 -24.70 1.12 -14.88
CA ASP A 187 -25.41 0.02 -14.23
C ASP A 187 -24.82 -0.29 -12.86
N VAL A 188 -23.48 -0.29 -12.73
CA VAL A 188 -22.79 -0.43 -11.44
C VAL A 188 -23.20 0.70 -10.49
N LEU A 189 -23.15 1.95 -10.95
CA LEU A 189 -23.56 3.10 -10.14
C LEU A 189 -25.06 3.11 -9.85
N GLY A 190 -25.90 2.64 -10.78
CA GLY A 190 -27.34 2.51 -10.59
C GLY A 190 -27.67 1.47 -9.53
N HIS A 191 -27.08 0.28 -9.64
CA HIS A 191 -27.20 -0.81 -8.67
C HIS A 191 -26.75 -0.36 -7.28
N PHE A 192 -25.64 0.37 -7.21
CA PHE A 192 -25.17 1.01 -5.98
C PHE A 192 -26.28 1.89 -5.39
N LEU A 193 -26.78 2.85 -6.16
CA LEU A 193 -27.74 3.83 -5.66
C LEU A 193 -29.11 3.24 -5.32
N THR A 194 -29.53 2.14 -5.94
CA THR A 194 -30.79 1.44 -5.63
C THR A 194 -30.66 0.60 -4.36
N GLY A 195 -29.55 -0.12 -4.20
CA GLY A 195 -29.25 -0.89 -2.98
C GLY A 195 -29.19 -0.01 -1.72
N PHE A 196 -28.84 1.27 -1.88
CA PHE A 196 -28.69 2.23 -0.77
C PHE A 196 -29.82 3.25 -0.63
N ALA A 197 -30.83 3.22 -1.49
CA ALA A 197 -31.96 4.15 -1.43
C ALA A 197 -32.82 3.99 -0.16
N GLY A 198 -32.74 2.84 0.52
CA GLY A 198 -33.49 2.54 1.75
C GLY A 198 -32.77 2.84 3.07
N LEU A 199 -31.51 3.30 3.04
CA LEU A 199 -30.74 3.58 4.25
C LEU A 199 -31.18 4.91 4.88
N ARG A 200 -31.41 4.92 6.20
CA ARG A 200 -31.76 6.14 6.96
C ARG A 200 -30.60 7.13 6.92
N THR A 201 -30.89 8.42 6.95
CA THR A 201 -29.88 9.50 6.91
C THR A 201 -28.83 9.38 8.01
N ALA A 202 -29.23 8.94 9.21
CA ALA A 202 -28.29 8.69 10.31
C ALA A 202 -27.33 7.52 10.03
N ASP A 203 -27.78 6.51 9.28
CA ASP A 203 -26.92 5.41 8.87
C ASP A 203 -25.99 5.89 7.73
N GLN A 204 -26.43 6.82 6.85
CA GLN A 204 -25.63 7.38 5.74
C GLN A 204 -24.39 8.16 6.22
N GLU A 205 -24.34 8.59 7.47
CA GLU A 205 -23.22 9.37 8.03
C GLU A 205 -22.06 8.49 8.51
N ARG A 206 -22.31 7.24 8.92
CA ARG A 206 -21.28 6.33 9.49
C ARG A 206 -20.83 5.24 8.53
N LEU A 207 -20.33 5.61 7.35
CA LEU A 207 -19.82 4.60 6.41
C LEU A 207 -18.45 4.06 6.82
N MET A 208 -17.61 4.90 7.41
CA MET A 208 -16.20 4.58 7.64
C MET A 208 -15.92 4.54 9.14
N GLN A 209 -15.68 3.34 9.67
CA GLN A 209 -15.15 3.12 11.02
C GLN A 209 -13.93 4.02 11.31
N VAL A 210 -13.07 4.26 10.31
CA VAL A 210 -11.91 5.17 10.48
C VAL A 210 -12.33 6.61 10.81
N PHE A 211 -13.49 7.08 10.33
CA PHE A 211 -14.00 8.40 10.68
C PHE A 211 -14.56 8.42 12.10
N ASP A 212 -15.27 7.36 12.51
CA ASP A 212 -15.73 7.22 13.89
C ASP A 212 -14.54 7.22 14.86
N GLU A 213 -13.46 6.49 14.54
CA GLU A 213 -12.23 6.50 15.33
C GLU A 213 -11.62 7.90 15.46
N MET A 214 -11.59 8.66 14.36
CA MET A 214 -11.08 10.05 14.34
C MET A 214 -12.01 11.03 15.07
N ASP A 215 -13.32 10.82 15.00
CA ASP A 215 -14.33 11.61 15.73
C ASP A 215 -14.20 11.45 17.24
N HIS A 216 -13.75 10.28 17.70
CA HIS A 216 -13.43 10.00 19.10
C HIS A 216 -12.00 10.44 19.50
N GLY A 217 -11.36 11.29 18.69
CA GLY A 217 -10.10 11.95 19.01
C GLY A 217 -8.84 11.17 18.65
N ARG A 218 -8.93 10.06 17.92
CA ARG A 218 -7.72 9.38 17.40
C ARG A 218 -7.13 10.17 16.23
N LEU A 219 -5.81 10.26 16.21
CA LEU A 219 -5.09 10.67 14.99
C LEU A 219 -5.17 9.56 13.95
N PHE A 220 -5.03 9.90 12.66
CA PHE A 220 -5.07 8.92 11.57
C PHE A 220 -4.09 7.75 11.79
N GLU A 221 -2.89 8.04 12.30
CA GLU A 221 -1.82 7.08 12.59
C GLU A 221 -2.14 6.13 13.76
N GLN A 222 -3.21 6.42 14.51
CA GLN A 222 -3.68 5.63 15.65
C GLN A 222 -4.94 4.82 15.28
N THR A 223 -5.36 4.89 14.01
CA THR A 223 -6.56 4.18 13.55
C THR A 223 -6.26 2.72 13.21
N SER A 224 -7.27 1.87 13.33
CA SER A 224 -7.22 0.44 12.98
C SER A 224 -6.74 0.22 11.54
N GLY A 225 -7.20 1.04 10.60
CA GLY A 225 -6.78 1.00 9.19
C GLY A 225 -5.29 1.30 9.00
N TYR A 226 -4.74 2.29 9.70
CA TYR A 226 -3.31 2.59 9.66
C TYR A 226 -2.48 1.47 10.30
N SER A 227 -2.86 1.04 11.51
CA SER A 227 -2.16 -0.02 12.24
C SER A 227 -2.12 -1.33 11.47
N CYS A 228 -3.18 -1.67 10.73
CA CYS A 228 -3.24 -2.85 9.87
C CYS A 228 -2.09 -2.89 8.85
N ILE A 229 -1.82 -1.76 8.18
CA ILE A 229 -0.72 -1.67 7.20
C ILE A 229 0.64 -1.61 7.91
N TYR A 230 0.72 -0.83 9.00
CA TYR A 230 1.96 -0.53 9.69
C TYR A 230 2.56 -1.78 10.35
N GLU A 231 1.76 -2.53 11.11
CA GLU A 231 2.25 -3.71 11.84
C GLU A 231 2.68 -4.83 10.89
N GLU A 232 1.96 -5.06 9.80
CA GLU A 232 2.38 -6.03 8.78
C GLU A 232 3.73 -5.64 8.15
N ARG A 233 3.92 -4.37 7.79
CA ARG A 233 5.21 -3.87 7.26
C ARG A 233 6.33 -3.98 8.29
N ARG A 234 6.04 -3.72 9.57
CA ARG A 234 7.00 -3.86 10.66
C ARG A 234 7.46 -5.30 10.82
N LEU A 235 6.53 -6.25 10.86
CA LEU A 235 6.83 -7.68 10.97
C LEU A 235 7.67 -8.17 9.77
N LEU A 236 7.30 -7.78 8.54
CA LEU A 236 8.06 -8.14 7.34
C LEU A 236 9.49 -7.58 7.36
N ARG A 237 9.68 -6.35 7.86
CA ARG A 237 11.03 -5.75 8.00
C ARG A 237 11.86 -6.54 9.02
N GLN A 238 11.28 -6.84 10.17
CA GLN A 238 11.97 -7.62 11.20
C GLN A 238 12.37 -9.02 10.71
N GLN A 239 11.50 -9.69 9.95
CA GLN A 239 11.82 -10.99 9.34
C GLN A 239 12.95 -10.87 8.31
N LYS A 240 12.91 -9.84 7.45
CA LYS A 240 13.98 -9.60 6.47
C LYS A 240 15.32 -9.31 7.14
N GLU A 241 15.32 -8.50 8.19
CA GLU A 241 16.53 -8.19 8.98
C GLU A 241 17.11 -9.45 9.64
N GLN A 242 16.26 -10.31 10.21
CA GLN A 242 16.68 -11.60 10.77
C GLN A 242 17.27 -12.53 9.70
N GLN A 243 16.65 -12.61 8.52
CA GLN A 243 17.15 -13.40 7.39
C GLN A 243 18.48 -12.88 6.86
N LEU A 244 18.64 -11.55 6.74
CA LEU A 244 19.90 -10.92 6.34
C LEU A 244 21.01 -11.23 7.35
N ALA A 245 20.74 -11.08 8.65
CA ALA A 245 21.71 -11.39 9.69
C ALA A 245 22.14 -12.87 9.68
N GLU A 246 21.21 -13.79 9.41
CA GLU A 246 21.51 -15.22 9.29
C GLU A 246 22.36 -15.54 8.05
N LEU A 247 22.00 -14.96 6.90
CA LEU A 247 22.78 -15.10 5.67
C LEU A 247 24.21 -14.54 5.82
N GLU A 248 24.39 -13.44 6.55
CA GLU A 248 25.70 -12.88 6.85
C GLU A 248 26.55 -13.81 7.73
N LYS A 249 25.95 -14.44 8.74
CA LYS A 249 26.62 -15.45 9.57
C LYS A 249 27.04 -16.67 8.75
N GLN A 250 26.14 -17.19 7.91
CA GLN A 250 26.43 -18.31 7.02
C GLN A 250 27.56 -17.98 6.05
N ARG A 251 27.54 -16.77 5.46
CA ARG A 251 28.60 -16.27 4.59
C ARG A 251 29.95 -16.21 5.33
N HIS A 252 29.95 -15.72 6.56
CA HIS A 252 31.18 -15.64 7.37
C HIS A 252 31.72 -17.04 7.72
N GLN A 253 30.85 -17.98 8.12
CA GLN A 253 31.26 -19.36 8.41
C GLN A 253 31.82 -20.07 7.18
N LEU A 254 31.16 -19.95 6.03
CA LEU A 254 31.65 -20.49 4.76
C LEU A 254 33.02 -19.94 4.40
N HIS A 255 33.22 -18.63 4.57
CA HIS A 255 34.51 -17.98 4.32
C HIS A 255 35.61 -18.53 5.24
N GLN A 256 35.34 -18.69 6.53
CA GLN A 256 36.28 -19.27 7.50
C GLN A 256 36.63 -20.74 7.16
N LEU A 257 35.65 -21.54 6.75
CA LEU A 257 35.88 -22.92 6.32
C LEU A 257 36.73 -23.00 5.06
N GLN A 258 36.53 -22.09 4.10
CA GLN A 258 37.38 -21.99 2.91
C GLN A 258 38.83 -21.64 3.25
N LEU A 259 39.05 -20.73 4.20
CA LEU A 259 40.40 -20.38 4.67
C LEU A 259 41.08 -21.58 5.35
N LYS A 260 40.37 -22.30 6.22
CA LYS A 260 40.89 -23.52 6.86
C LYS A 260 41.25 -24.60 5.86
N ARG A 261 40.37 -24.91 4.90
CA ARG A 261 40.65 -25.88 3.83
C ARG A 261 41.86 -25.50 2.99
N LYS A 262 42.05 -24.21 2.70
CA LYS A 262 43.23 -23.73 1.96
C LYS A 262 44.52 -23.94 2.76
N ALA A 263 44.51 -23.67 4.06
CA ALA A 263 45.67 -23.91 4.93
C ALA A 263 45.99 -25.40 5.09
N GLU A 264 44.97 -26.26 5.23
CA GLU A 264 45.14 -27.72 5.30
C GLU A 264 45.72 -28.28 3.99
N ASN A 265 45.24 -27.81 2.84
CA ASN A 265 45.72 -28.25 1.53
C ASN A 265 47.10 -27.69 1.14
N SER A 266 47.53 -26.55 1.71
CA SER A 266 48.86 -26.00 1.47
C SER A 266 49.96 -26.62 2.34
N GLY A 267 49.61 -27.52 3.27
CA GLY A 267 50.59 -28.17 4.16
C GLY A 267 51.25 -27.21 5.17
N GLU A 268 50.78 -25.97 5.28
CA GLU A 268 51.27 -25.00 6.25
C GLU A 268 50.49 -25.16 7.57
N SER A 269 51.13 -25.78 8.55
CA SER A 269 50.68 -25.73 9.95
C SER A 269 50.69 -24.26 10.41
N LEU A 270 49.53 -23.60 10.36
CA LEU A 270 49.36 -22.25 10.88
C LEU A 270 49.35 -22.30 12.41
N ALA A 271 50.50 -22.01 13.00
CA ALA A 271 50.61 -21.65 14.41
C ALA A 271 49.62 -20.50 14.71
N PHE A 272 48.66 -20.80 15.58
CA PHE A 272 47.67 -19.87 16.12
C PHE A 272 48.34 -18.58 16.64
N GLY A 273 47.79 -17.41 16.27
CA GLY A 273 48.05 -16.16 16.98
C GLY A 273 48.24 -14.93 16.11
N SER A 274 47.16 -14.40 15.54
CA SER A 274 47.10 -12.97 15.14
C SER A 274 45.71 -12.42 15.42
N PHE A 275 45.58 -11.74 16.56
CA PHE A 275 44.43 -10.89 16.85
C PHE A 275 44.62 -9.55 16.14
N TYR A 276 43.57 -9.07 15.48
CA TYR A 276 43.46 -7.66 15.08
C TYR A 276 42.66 -6.95 16.17
N GLU A 277 43.35 -6.23 17.05
CA GLU A 277 42.71 -5.27 17.95
C GLU A 277 42.87 -3.85 17.41
N VAL A 278 41.79 -3.06 17.47
CA VAL A 278 41.82 -1.62 17.22
C VAL A 278 42.24 -0.94 18.53
N SER A 279 43.24 -0.06 18.47
CA SER A 279 43.82 0.57 19.66
C SER A 279 42.78 1.45 20.39
N PRO A 280 42.65 1.40 21.74
CA PRO A 280 41.59 2.11 22.47
C PRO A 280 41.76 3.64 22.55
N ASN A 281 42.90 4.18 22.10
CA ASN A 281 43.21 5.61 22.20
C ASN A 281 43.33 6.25 20.82
N VAL A 282 42.19 6.60 20.24
CA VAL A 282 42.12 7.67 19.24
C VAL A 282 41.07 8.65 19.72
N ASN A 283 41.53 9.78 20.25
CA ASN A 283 40.68 10.95 20.53
C ASN A 283 40.04 11.39 19.21
N TYR A 284 38.72 11.30 19.12
CA TYR A 284 37.97 12.00 18.09
C TYR A 284 37.97 13.50 18.41
N PRO A 285 38.35 14.40 17.48
CA PRO A 285 38.11 15.82 17.68
C PRO A 285 36.60 16.08 17.63
N SER A 286 36.09 16.80 18.62
CA SER A 286 34.75 17.38 18.63
C SER A 286 34.54 18.29 17.42
N GLU A 287 33.30 18.32 16.92
CA GLU A 287 32.84 19.11 15.79
C GLU A 287 33.38 20.55 15.80
N GLY A 288 33.96 20.97 14.67
CA GLY A 288 34.30 22.37 14.40
C GLY A 288 35.77 22.64 14.10
N ASN A 289 36.31 22.12 12.99
CA ASN A 289 37.19 22.91 12.12
C ASN A 289 37.55 22.19 10.82
N GLN A 290 37.36 22.88 9.70
CA GLN A 290 37.80 22.49 8.37
C GLN A 290 39.31 22.68 8.23
N ALA A 291 40.07 21.57 8.29
CA ALA A 291 41.38 21.46 7.66
C ALA A 291 41.90 20.01 7.73
N GLY A 292 42.43 19.50 6.61
CA GLY A 292 43.46 18.45 6.64
C GLY A 292 42.98 17.01 6.44
N LYS A 293 42.98 16.59 5.18
CA LYS A 293 43.10 15.18 4.77
C LYS A 293 44.41 14.59 5.31
N ASP A 294 44.35 13.70 6.29
CA ASP A 294 45.18 12.49 6.43
C ASP A 294 45.05 11.93 7.85
N SER A 295 44.16 10.98 8.04
CA SER A 295 44.13 10.12 9.23
C SER A 295 44.32 8.68 8.77
N ARG A 296 45.55 8.34 8.33
CA ARG A 296 45.90 6.94 8.09
C ARG A 296 45.97 6.21 9.43
N ALA A 297 44.96 5.40 9.71
CA ALA A 297 45.03 4.40 10.77
C ALA A 297 46.26 3.51 10.53
N LEU A 298 47.28 3.64 11.38
CA LEU A 298 48.47 2.80 11.36
C LEU A 298 48.09 1.38 11.81
N LYS A 299 48.03 0.43 10.88
CA LYS A 299 47.88 -0.99 11.21
C LYS A 299 49.19 -1.52 11.79
N LEU A 300 49.17 -1.91 13.06
CA LEU A 300 50.28 -2.57 13.74
C LEU A 300 49.99 -4.07 13.86
N ARG A 301 51.00 -4.90 13.66
CA ARG A 301 50.92 -6.36 13.88
C ARG A 301 51.72 -6.71 15.13
N ARG A 302 51.14 -7.50 16.03
CA ARG A 302 51.81 -8.04 17.22
C ARG A 302 52.21 -9.49 16.98
N TYR A 303 53.46 -9.84 17.25
CA TYR A 303 53.91 -11.23 17.23
C TYR A 303 53.73 -11.89 18.59
N ALA A 304 53.72 -13.23 18.62
CA ALA A 304 53.65 -14.02 19.86
C ALA A 304 54.79 -13.70 20.85
N SER A 305 55.91 -13.16 20.37
CA SER A 305 57.03 -12.64 21.18
C SER A 305 56.74 -11.29 21.86
N GLY A 306 55.55 -10.71 21.68
CA GLY A 306 55.17 -9.41 22.22
C GLY A 306 55.67 -8.20 21.42
N ARG A 307 56.46 -8.42 20.37
CA ARG A 307 57.04 -7.38 19.52
C ARG A 307 55.99 -6.82 18.54
N TRP A 308 55.98 -5.49 18.36
CA TRP A 308 55.07 -4.80 17.44
C TRP A 308 55.81 -4.33 16.19
N GLU A 309 55.17 -4.48 15.04
CA GLU A 309 55.72 -4.04 13.75
C GLU A 309 54.70 -3.24 12.94
N LYS A 310 55.16 -2.14 12.32
CA LYS A 310 54.32 -1.30 11.45
C LYS A 310 54.08 -2.01 10.12
N VAL A 311 52.82 -2.31 9.83
CA VAL A 311 52.44 -2.84 8.52
C VAL A 311 52.25 -1.66 7.58
N LYS A 312 53.11 -1.55 6.54
CA LYS A 312 52.89 -0.57 5.46
C LYS A 312 51.55 -0.88 4.80
N SER A 313 50.64 0.09 4.79
CA SER A 313 49.39 -0.03 4.03
C SER A 313 49.74 -0.11 2.56
N LEU A 314 49.57 -1.29 1.95
CA LEU A 314 49.37 -1.38 0.52
C LEU A 314 47.99 -0.79 0.25
N PHE A 315 47.97 0.35 -0.45
CA PHE A 315 46.76 0.97 -0.95
C PHE A 315 45.98 -0.01 -1.83
#